data_AF-A0A1S8KY35-F1
#
_entry.id   AF-A0A1S8KY35-F1
#
_cell.length_a   1.000
_cell.length_b   1.000
_cell.length_c   1.000
_cell.angle_alpha   90.00
_cell.angle_beta   90.00
_cell.angle_gamma   90.00
#
_symmetry.space_group_name_H-M   'P 1'
#
loop_
_entity.id
_entity.type
_entity.pdbx_description
1 polymer ?
#
loop_
_entity_poly.entity_id
_entity_poly.type
_entity_poly.pdbx_seq_one_letter_code
_entity_poly.pdbx_strand_id
1 'polypeptide(L)'
;MESFVCLKLEFMKFRKSFIKFLLIFPAVLSAAMLTIGLYFRKNSFISYGGLKDSFSGVLLANNSILAWNIILLLFVIAMSISLFYIETANDSLTSICSSNLKRGSIYLGKWMFLFISTILMISIGIFILIIDAKIFGIPIVLDNGVIMKYICFELFFSLGLVSFQLFLISILKDITTSTIVSLLAAVGFNAVHIGKGIVPYIPYLYYSNSTPFSDTNILRQSLITSLIYFVVFLVIGVVTFNFKDIRE
;
A
#
# COMPACT_ATOMS: atom_id res chain seq x y z
N MET A 1 22.59 10.86 -5.30
CA MET A 1 22.97 11.52 -4.02
C MET A 1 21.87 12.48 -3.57
N GLU A 2 21.38 13.35 -4.44
CA GLU A 2 20.26 14.27 -4.15
C GLU A 2 18.96 13.59 -3.70
N SER A 3 18.54 12.50 -4.38
CA SER A 3 17.32 11.75 -4.01
C SER A 3 17.35 11.20 -2.58
N PHE A 4 18.52 10.76 -2.09
CA PHE A 4 18.70 10.32 -0.70
C PHE A 4 18.61 11.47 0.29
N VAL A 5 19.08 12.66 -0.08
CA VAL A 5 18.90 13.87 0.73
C VAL A 5 17.41 14.22 0.80
N CYS A 6 16.70 14.19 -0.33
CA CYS A 6 15.24 14.37 -0.37
C CYS A 6 14.51 13.35 0.51
N LEU A 7 14.86 12.07 0.42
CA LEU A 7 14.31 11.02 1.28
C LEU A 7 14.50 11.34 2.77
N LYS A 8 15.71 11.77 3.17
CA LYS A 8 16.01 12.16 4.55
C LYS A 8 15.14 13.34 5.00
N LEU A 9 14.92 14.31 4.12
CA LEU A 9 14.03 15.45 4.41
C LEU A 9 12.58 14.99 4.62
N GLU A 10 12.06 14.09 3.80
CA GLU A 10 10.71 13.52 3.99
C GLU A 10 10.60 12.78 5.34
N PHE A 11 11.61 12.01 5.73
CA PHE A 11 11.66 11.38 7.06
C PHE A 11 11.63 12.41 8.20
N MET A 12 12.35 13.52 8.06
CA MET A 12 12.38 14.58 9.07
C MET A 12 11.02 15.29 9.17
N LYS A 13 10.38 15.58 8.03
CA LYS A 13 9.03 16.16 7.96
C LYS A 13 8.02 15.23 8.66
N PHE A 14 8.06 13.95 8.32
CA PHE A 14 7.15 12.95 8.86
C PHE A 14 7.32 12.76 10.38
N ARG A 15 8.57 12.67 10.87
CA ARG A 15 8.86 12.49 12.31
C ARG A 15 8.29 13.61 13.18
N LYS A 16 8.28 14.85 12.67
CA LYS A 16 7.75 16.01 13.39
C LYS A 16 6.23 16.16 13.27
N SER A 17 5.61 15.46 12.33
CA SER A 17 4.18 15.54 12.07
C SER A 17 3.36 14.58 12.94
N PHE A 18 2.12 14.96 13.25
CA PHE A 18 1.12 14.07 13.86
C PHE A 18 0.75 12.89 12.96
N ILE A 19 1.12 12.93 11.67
CA ILE A 19 0.89 11.86 10.69
C ILE A 19 1.61 10.55 11.08
N LYS A 20 2.57 10.57 12.02
CA LYS A 20 3.16 9.33 12.58
C LYS A 20 2.13 8.34 13.13
N PHE A 21 0.98 8.81 13.62
CA PHE A 21 -0.09 7.92 14.09
C PHE A 21 -0.74 7.13 12.94
N LEU A 22 -0.63 7.63 11.71
CA LEU A 22 -1.13 6.98 10.49
C LEU A 22 -0.35 5.69 10.15
N LEU A 23 0.90 5.56 10.61
CA LEU A 23 1.64 4.28 10.52
C LEU A 23 1.16 3.25 11.53
N ILE A 24 0.77 3.69 12.73
CA ILE A 24 0.45 2.80 13.85
C ILE A 24 -1.01 2.33 13.75
N PHE A 25 -1.92 3.24 13.39
CA PHE A 25 -3.36 2.99 13.39
C PHE A 25 -3.78 1.76 12.58
N PRO A 26 -3.43 1.61 11.29
CA PRO A 26 -3.87 0.45 10.52
C PRO A 26 -3.25 -0.87 11.02
N ALA A 27 -2.08 -0.83 11.65
CA ALA A 27 -1.45 -2.01 12.24
C ALA A 27 -2.22 -2.45 13.49
N VAL A 28 -2.56 -1.51 14.37
CA VAL A 28 -3.37 -1.76 15.56
C VAL A 28 -4.77 -2.24 15.18
N LEU A 29 -5.38 -1.61 14.17
CA LEU A 29 -6.69 -2.01 13.66
C LEU A 29 -6.68 -3.45 13.14
N SER A 30 -5.68 -3.79 12.31
CA SER A 30 -5.53 -5.16 11.78
C SER A 30 -5.32 -6.18 12.89
N ALA A 31 -4.45 -5.89 13.86
CA ALA A 31 -4.24 -6.78 15.01
C ALA A 31 -5.51 -6.97 15.84
N ALA A 32 -6.26 -5.89 16.11
CA ALA A 32 -7.53 -5.97 16.83
C ALA A 32 -8.55 -6.82 16.07
N MET A 33 -8.69 -6.62 14.76
CA MET A 33 -9.61 -7.40 13.93
C MET A 33 -9.23 -8.88 13.89
N LEU A 34 -7.94 -9.20 13.75
CA LEU A 34 -7.46 -10.59 13.71
C LEU A 34 -7.60 -11.29 15.06
N THR A 35 -7.19 -10.66 16.15
CA THR A 35 -7.33 -11.20 17.51
C THR A 35 -8.79 -11.46 17.89
N ILE A 36 -9.68 -10.48 17.68
CA ILE A 36 -11.12 -10.63 17.92
C ILE A 36 -11.69 -11.74 17.02
N GLY A 37 -11.29 -11.75 15.76
CA GLY A 37 -11.69 -12.79 14.81
C GLY A 37 -11.32 -14.18 15.30
N LEU A 38 -10.04 -14.40 15.61
CA LEU A 38 -9.56 -15.70 16.10
C LEU A 38 -10.20 -16.08 17.43
N TYR A 39 -10.47 -15.12 18.32
CA TYR A 39 -11.15 -15.38 19.59
C TYR A 39 -12.55 -15.97 19.40
N PHE A 40 -13.36 -15.39 18.50
CA PHE A 40 -14.74 -15.84 18.31
C PHE A 40 -14.90 -16.97 17.28
N ARG A 41 -14.04 -17.03 16.26
CA ARG A 41 -14.26 -17.86 15.05
C ARG A 41 -13.03 -18.62 14.58
N LYS A 42 -12.14 -19.01 15.51
CA LYS A 42 -10.91 -19.77 15.20
C LYS A 42 -11.14 -20.93 14.21
N ASN A 43 -12.09 -21.82 14.51
CA ASN A 43 -12.33 -23.02 13.70
C ASN A 43 -12.87 -22.68 12.31
N SER A 44 -13.68 -21.63 12.19
CA SER A 44 -14.18 -21.14 10.90
C SER A 44 -13.08 -20.48 10.08
N PHE A 45 -12.14 -19.77 10.70
CA PHE A 45 -11.00 -19.17 10.00
C PHE A 45 -10.01 -20.19 9.48
N ILE A 46 -9.76 -21.25 10.26
CA ILE A 46 -8.89 -22.35 9.84
C ILE A 46 -9.54 -23.17 8.71
N SER A 47 -10.87 -23.33 8.72
CA SER A 47 -11.58 -24.05 7.66
C SER A 47 -11.86 -23.20 6.41
N TYR A 48 -11.70 -21.88 6.51
CA TYR A 48 -11.92 -20.96 5.40
C TYR A 48 -10.82 -21.10 4.35
N GLY A 49 -11.14 -21.76 3.24
CA GLY A 49 -10.24 -21.99 2.11
C GLY A 49 -10.02 -23.46 1.75
N GLY A 50 -10.56 -24.41 2.53
CA GLY A 50 -10.37 -25.86 2.25
C GLY A 50 -8.91 -26.33 2.37
N LEU A 51 -8.00 -25.44 2.78
CA LEU A 51 -6.61 -25.69 3.05
C LEU A 51 -6.51 -26.30 4.44
N LYS A 52 -6.13 -27.58 4.51
CA LYS A 52 -5.95 -28.31 5.78
C LYS A 52 -4.77 -27.77 6.62
N ASP A 53 -4.00 -26.84 6.07
CA ASP A 53 -2.88 -26.18 6.74
C ASP A 53 -3.35 -24.93 7.50
N SER A 54 -3.16 -24.97 8.81
CA SER A 54 -3.78 -24.03 9.75
C SER A 54 -3.28 -22.59 9.63
N PHE A 55 -2.04 -22.37 9.19
CA PHE A 55 -1.48 -21.03 9.06
C PHE A 55 -1.87 -20.34 7.74
N SER A 56 -1.91 -21.08 6.63
CA SER A 56 -2.37 -20.55 5.34
C SER A 56 -3.83 -20.15 5.35
N GLY A 57 -4.68 -20.90 6.07
CA GLY A 57 -6.09 -20.53 6.27
C GLY A 57 -6.23 -19.18 6.98
N VAL A 58 -5.43 -18.94 8.03
CA VAL A 58 -5.40 -17.65 8.75
C VAL A 58 -4.89 -16.52 7.87
N LEU A 59 -3.86 -16.75 7.06
CA LEU A 59 -3.36 -15.76 6.10
C LEU A 59 -4.43 -15.37 5.08
N LEU A 60 -5.10 -16.35 4.48
CA LEU A 60 -6.17 -16.12 3.50
C LEU A 60 -7.36 -15.39 4.13
N ALA A 61 -7.74 -15.81 5.34
CA ALA A 61 -8.77 -15.15 6.12
C ALA A 61 -8.41 -13.70 6.46
N ASN A 62 -7.17 -13.43 6.84
CA ASN A 62 -6.72 -12.07 7.12
C ASN A 62 -6.80 -11.19 5.86
N ASN A 63 -6.29 -11.71 4.74
CA ASN A 63 -6.29 -10.96 3.49
C ASN A 63 -7.71 -10.68 2.96
N SER A 64 -8.62 -11.65 3.05
CA SER A 64 -9.92 -11.58 2.36
C SER A 64 -11.09 -11.26 3.29
N ILE A 65 -11.19 -11.89 4.46
CA ILE A 65 -12.31 -11.71 5.39
C ILE A 65 -12.09 -10.50 6.30
N LEU A 66 -10.89 -10.35 6.84
CA LEU A 66 -10.54 -9.24 7.73
C LEU A 66 -10.05 -8.01 6.95
N ALA A 67 -10.16 -8.04 5.63
CA ALA A 67 -9.93 -6.92 4.74
C ALA A 67 -8.54 -6.27 4.86
N TRP A 68 -7.50 -7.05 5.18
CA TRP A 68 -6.12 -6.54 5.21
C TRP A 68 -5.70 -5.90 3.88
N ASN A 69 -6.13 -6.48 2.76
CA ASN A 69 -5.96 -5.91 1.42
C ASN A 69 -6.48 -4.46 1.31
N ILE A 70 -7.66 -4.18 1.88
CA ILE A 70 -8.29 -2.86 1.88
C ILE A 70 -7.58 -1.93 2.87
N ILE A 71 -7.21 -2.43 4.06
CA ILE A 71 -6.45 -1.65 5.05
C ILE A 71 -5.12 -1.18 4.46
N LEU A 72 -4.39 -2.08 3.78
CA LEU A 72 -3.12 -1.77 3.13
C LEU A 72 -3.31 -0.77 1.97
N LEU A 73 -4.36 -0.95 1.16
CA LEU A 73 -4.73 -0.01 0.11
C LEU A 73 -4.96 1.40 0.64
N LEU A 74 -5.82 1.53 1.66
CA LEU A 74 -6.16 2.80 2.29
C LEU A 74 -4.94 3.43 2.97
N PHE A 75 -4.05 2.62 3.53
CA PHE A 75 -2.78 3.09 4.07
C PHE A 75 -1.92 3.77 2.99
N VAL A 76 -1.75 3.14 1.81
CA VAL A 76 -0.97 3.77 0.72
C VAL A 76 -1.60 5.09 0.28
N ILE A 77 -2.92 5.12 0.12
CA ILE A 77 -3.67 6.33 -0.27
C ILE A 77 -3.47 7.43 0.79
N ALA A 78 -3.72 7.13 2.06
CA ALA A 78 -3.62 8.11 3.13
C ALA A 78 -2.18 8.63 3.33
N MET A 79 -1.17 7.75 3.27
CA MET A 79 0.24 8.15 3.32
C MET A 79 0.62 9.03 2.14
N SER A 80 0.20 8.68 0.92
CA SER A 80 0.48 9.46 -0.27
C SER A 80 -0.12 10.87 -0.19
N ILE A 81 -1.36 11.02 0.30
CA ILE A 81 -2.01 12.31 0.54
C ILE A 81 -1.25 13.12 1.59
N SER A 82 -0.84 12.45 2.68
CA SER A 82 -0.14 13.09 3.79
C SER A 82 1.20 13.72 3.36
N LEU A 83 1.90 13.11 2.40
CA LEU A 83 3.17 13.60 1.86
C LEU A 83 3.05 14.94 1.13
N PHE A 84 1.91 15.19 0.49
CA PHE A 84 1.63 16.46 -0.18
C PHE A 84 0.95 17.45 0.77
N TYR A 85 0.11 16.97 1.70
CA TYR A 85 -0.52 17.80 2.72
C TYR A 85 0.48 18.50 3.63
N ILE A 86 1.54 17.81 4.07
CA ILE A 86 2.60 18.44 4.86
C ILE A 86 3.24 19.62 4.11
N GLU A 87 3.29 19.56 2.77
CA GLU A 87 3.95 20.60 1.99
C GLU A 87 3.07 21.82 1.78
N THR A 88 1.78 21.61 1.52
CA THR A 88 0.79 22.67 1.39
C THR A 88 0.49 23.33 2.72
N ALA A 89 0.42 22.58 3.82
CA ALA A 89 0.10 23.15 5.14
C ALA A 89 1.23 24.02 5.71
N ASN A 90 2.46 23.89 5.20
CA ASN A 90 3.62 24.64 5.67
C ASN A 90 4.08 25.73 4.67
N ASP A 91 3.29 26.05 3.64
CA ASP A 91 3.66 26.93 2.51
C ASP A 91 5.06 26.62 1.92
N SER A 92 5.48 25.37 2.07
CA SER A 92 6.87 24.95 1.78
C SER A 92 7.06 24.58 0.32
N LEU A 93 5.98 24.52 -0.47
CA LEU A 93 6.02 24.25 -1.90
C LEU A 93 6.84 25.31 -2.65
N THR A 94 6.68 26.59 -2.29
CA THR A 94 7.45 27.71 -2.88
C THR A 94 8.93 27.64 -2.51
N SER A 95 9.27 27.27 -1.28
CA SER A 95 10.65 27.13 -0.81
C SER A 95 11.35 25.86 -1.35
N ILE A 96 10.63 24.77 -1.55
CA ILE A 96 11.16 23.52 -2.13
C ILE A 96 11.44 23.69 -3.63
N CYS A 97 10.57 24.39 -4.36
CA CYS A 97 10.75 24.62 -5.79
C CYS A 97 11.70 25.77 -6.13
N SER A 98 12.02 26.63 -5.16
CA SER A 98 13.14 27.60 -5.24
C SER A 98 14.46 27.02 -4.71
N SER A 99 14.45 25.81 -4.15
CA SER A 99 15.67 25.13 -3.73
C SER A 99 16.49 24.66 -4.94
N ASN A 100 17.81 24.60 -4.78
CA ASN A 100 18.73 24.09 -5.82
C ASN A 100 18.56 22.59 -6.13
N LEU A 101 17.59 21.90 -5.53
CA LEU A 101 17.35 20.48 -5.75
C LEU A 101 16.52 20.26 -7.02
N LYS A 102 16.91 19.26 -7.83
CA LYS A 102 16.12 18.87 -8.99
C LYS A 102 14.73 18.38 -8.55
N ARG A 103 13.67 18.92 -9.17
CA ARG A 103 12.27 18.55 -8.87
C ARG A 103 12.03 17.04 -8.99
N GLY A 104 12.61 16.39 -10.00
CA GLY A 104 12.55 14.93 -10.15
C GLY A 104 13.18 14.16 -8.99
N SER A 105 14.26 14.67 -8.38
CA SER A 105 14.87 14.08 -7.18
C SER A 105 13.95 14.16 -5.97
N ILE A 106 13.15 15.23 -5.86
CA ILE A 106 12.14 15.41 -4.80
C ILE A 106 11.00 14.40 -4.98
N TYR A 107 10.46 14.26 -6.20
CA TYR A 107 9.42 13.28 -6.51
C TYR A 107 9.89 11.85 -6.21
N LEU A 108 11.11 11.49 -6.62
CA LEU A 108 11.72 10.19 -6.31
C LEU A 108 11.89 9.98 -4.80
N GLY A 109 12.25 11.03 -4.06
CA GLY A 109 12.33 10.98 -2.59
C GLY A 109 10.98 10.63 -1.94
N LYS A 110 9.89 11.25 -2.40
CA LYS A 110 8.52 10.94 -1.94
C LYS A 110 8.10 9.52 -2.28
N TRP A 111 8.38 9.09 -3.51
CA TRP A 111 8.09 7.73 -3.95
C TRP A 111 8.84 6.69 -3.10
N MET A 112 10.14 6.89 -2.87
CA MET A 112 10.95 6.01 -2.02
C MET A 112 10.42 5.98 -0.58
N PHE A 113 10.07 7.12 -0.01
CA PHE A 113 9.52 7.19 1.35
C PHE A 113 8.21 6.40 1.47
N LEU A 114 7.29 6.61 0.52
CA LEU A 114 6.01 5.90 0.49
C LEU A 114 6.23 4.39 0.35
N PHE A 115 7.11 3.97 -0.56
CA PHE A 115 7.42 2.56 -0.77
C PHE A 115 8.07 1.90 0.46
N ILE A 116 9.04 2.56 1.09
CA ILE A 116 9.64 2.06 2.35
C ILE A 116 8.58 1.95 3.45
N SER A 117 7.68 2.91 3.56
CA SER A 117 6.57 2.87 4.53
C SER A 117 5.64 1.68 4.26
N THR A 118 5.36 1.36 2.98
CA THR A 118 4.57 0.16 2.62
C THR A 118 5.29 -1.15 2.96
N ILE A 119 6.61 -1.24 2.75
CA ILE A 119 7.39 -2.42 3.12
C ILE A 119 7.32 -2.65 4.64
N LEU A 120 7.48 -1.59 5.42
CA LEU A 120 7.36 -1.66 6.88
C LEU A 120 5.97 -2.13 7.31
N MET A 121 4.92 -1.62 6.67
CA MET A 121 3.53 -2.00 6.97
C MET A 121 3.25 -3.48 6.66
N ILE A 122 3.70 -3.96 5.50
CA ILE A 122 3.61 -5.39 5.12
C ILE A 122 4.34 -6.26 6.16
N SER A 123 5.56 -5.86 6.53
CA SER A 123 6.36 -6.56 7.54
C SER A 123 5.62 -6.64 8.88
N ILE A 124 5.04 -5.54 9.35
CA ILE A 124 4.25 -5.48 10.58
C ILE A 124 3.03 -6.40 10.49
N GLY A 125 2.31 -6.41 9.36
CA GLY A 125 1.18 -7.31 9.15
C GLY A 125 1.54 -8.79 9.31
N ILE A 126 2.69 -9.20 8.77
CA ILE A 126 3.20 -10.58 8.91
C ILE A 126 3.60 -10.87 10.36
N PHE A 127 4.25 -9.91 11.05
CA PHE A 127 4.58 -10.08 12.46
C PHE A 127 3.33 -10.26 13.32
N ILE A 128 2.27 -9.48 13.08
CA ILE A 128 0.98 -9.62 13.75
C ILE A 128 0.41 -11.03 13.53
N LEU A 129 0.38 -11.50 12.29
CA LEU A 129 -0.07 -12.86 11.95
C LEU A 129 0.70 -13.95 12.70
N ILE A 130 2.03 -13.83 12.78
CA ILE A 130 2.88 -14.79 13.48
C ILE A 130 2.62 -14.76 14.99
N ILE A 131 2.49 -13.57 15.58
CA ILE A 131 2.22 -13.40 17.01
C ILE A 131 0.87 -14.03 17.36
N ASP A 132 -0.17 -13.71 16.61
CA ASP A 132 -1.52 -14.21 16.88
C ASP A 132 -1.62 -15.73 16.64
N ALA A 133 -0.94 -16.25 15.61
CA ALA A 133 -0.85 -17.70 15.42
C ALA A 133 -0.24 -18.40 16.65
N LYS A 134 0.80 -17.81 17.27
CA LYS A 134 1.39 -18.35 18.51
C LYS A 134 0.43 -18.27 19.69
N ILE A 135 -0.22 -17.11 19.90
CA ILE A 135 -1.15 -16.89 21.02
C ILE A 135 -2.30 -17.91 20.98
N PHE A 136 -2.86 -18.16 19.81
CA PHE A 136 -3.98 -19.07 19.63
C PHE A 136 -3.57 -20.53 19.41
N GLY A 137 -2.27 -20.88 19.51
CA GLY A 137 -1.78 -22.24 19.34
C GLY A 137 -2.04 -22.82 17.94
N ILE A 138 -1.95 -21.99 16.91
CA ILE A 138 -2.10 -22.38 15.51
C ILE A 138 -0.72 -22.87 15.03
N PRO A 139 -0.60 -24.12 14.53
CA PRO A 139 0.68 -24.62 14.05
C PRO A 139 1.20 -23.73 12.92
N ILE A 140 2.37 -23.14 13.16
CA ILE A 140 3.09 -22.36 12.15
C ILE A 140 3.90 -23.38 11.35
N VAL A 141 3.24 -24.00 10.38
CA VAL A 141 3.96 -24.69 9.31
C VAL A 141 4.43 -23.58 8.39
N LEU A 142 5.69 -23.19 8.55
CA LEU A 142 6.43 -22.42 7.55
C LEU A 142 6.59 -23.33 6.33
N ASP A 143 5.52 -23.57 5.60
CA ASP A 143 5.64 -24.08 4.25
C ASP A 143 6.33 -22.96 3.47
N ASN A 144 7.67 -23.06 3.38
CA ASN A 144 8.59 -21.95 3.12
C ASN A 144 8.28 -21.18 1.82
N GLY A 145 7.46 -21.74 0.94
CA GLY A 145 7.00 -21.08 -0.27
C GLY A 145 5.81 -20.12 -0.09
N VAL A 146 4.83 -20.40 0.77
CA VAL A 146 3.53 -19.69 0.74
C VAL A 146 3.65 -18.27 1.28
N ILE A 147 4.22 -18.12 2.47
CA ILE A 147 4.42 -16.80 3.09
C ILE A 147 5.36 -15.97 2.24
N MET A 148 6.47 -16.56 1.77
CA MET A 148 7.43 -15.83 0.95
C MET A 148 6.81 -15.35 -0.36
N LYS A 149 6.02 -16.20 -1.04
CA LYS A 149 5.27 -15.81 -2.24
C LYS A 149 4.28 -14.68 -1.94
N TYR A 150 3.54 -14.76 -0.84
CA TYR A 150 2.60 -13.73 -0.43
C TYR A 150 3.30 -12.37 -0.24
N ILE A 151 4.41 -12.35 0.50
CA ILE A 151 5.22 -11.14 0.71
C ILE A 151 5.70 -10.59 -0.64
N CYS A 152 6.27 -11.45 -1.49
CA CYS A 152 6.73 -11.04 -2.81
C CYS A 152 5.61 -10.43 -3.64
N PHE A 153 4.42 -11.04 -3.65
CA PHE A 153 3.28 -10.53 -4.40
C PHE A 153 2.80 -9.18 -3.85
N GLU A 154 2.66 -9.02 -2.54
CA GLU A 154 2.32 -7.71 -1.94
C GLU A 154 3.35 -6.62 -2.29
N LEU A 155 4.65 -6.96 -2.29
CA LEU A 155 5.71 -6.02 -2.67
C LEU A 155 5.64 -5.63 -4.15
N PHE A 156 5.48 -6.60 -5.06
CA PHE A 156 5.34 -6.32 -6.49
C PHE A 156 4.07 -5.52 -6.81
N PHE A 157 2.97 -5.80 -6.13
CA PHE A 157 1.74 -5.03 -6.25
C PHE A 157 1.85 -3.62 -5.68
N SER A 158 2.61 -3.46 -4.60
CA SER A 158 2.90 -2.14 -4.02
C SER A 158 3.64 -1.23 -5.00
N LEU A 159 4.56 -1.76 -5.82
CA LEU A 159 5.30 -0.95 -6.80
C LEU A 159 4.37 -0.21 -7.77
N GLY A 160 3.43 -0.92 -8.39
CA GLY A 160 2.48 -0.34 -9.33
C GLY A 160 1.52 0.62 -8.65
N LEU A 161 0.98 0.22 -7.50
CA LEU A 161 -0.01 1.00 -6.76
C LEU A 161 0.57 2.30 -6.20
N VAL A 162 1.74 2.25 -5.57
CA VAL A 162 2.45 3.42 -5.02
C VAL A 162 2.77 4.42 -6.14
N SER A 163 3.25 3.93 -7.28
CA SER A 163 3.60 4.78 -8.43
C SER A 163 2.38 5.47 -9.02
N PHE A 164 1.31 4.71 -9.24
CA PHE A 164 0.06 5.24 -9.75
C PHE A 164 -0.57 6.25 -8.80
N GLN A 165 -0.64 5.93 -7.50
CA GLN A 165 -1.25 6.77 -6.50
C GLN A 165 -0.50 8.10 -6.32
N LEU A 166 0.84 8.05 -6.25
CA LEU A 166 1.66 9.25 -6.13
C LEU A 166 1.55 10.14 -7.38
N PHE A 167 1.51 9.53 -8.56
CA PHE A 167 1.28 10.22 -9.82
C PHE A 167 -0.08 10.93 -9.84
N LEU A 168 -1.15 10.25 -9.43
CA LEU A 168 -2.51 10.79 -9.41
C LEU A 168 -2.58 12.04 -8.52
N ILE A 169 -2.00 11.99 -7.33
CA ILE A 169 -1.92 13.15 -6.43
C ILE A 169 -1.06 14.27 -7.01
N SER A 170 0.03 13.93 -7.71
CA SER A 170 0.92 14.94 -8.29
C SER A 170 0.26 15.75 -9.41
N ILE A 171 -0.71 15.17 -10.14
CA ILE A 171 -1.45 15.86 -11.21
C ILE A 171 -2.55 16.75 -10.65
N LEU A 172 -3.26 16.28 -9.63
CA LEU A 172 -4.40 17.02 -9.10
C LEU A 172 -3.92 18.27 -8.37
N LYS A 173 -4.58 19.39 -8.67
CA LYS A 173 -4.20 20.72 -8.15
C LYS A 173 -4.52 20.84 -6.67
N ASP A 174 -5.66 20.29 -6.26
CA ASP A 174 -6.15 20.37 -4.89
C ASP A 174 -6.08 19.01 -4.19
N ILE A 175 -5.47 18.99 -2.99
CA ILE A 175 -5.36 17.79 -2.16
C ILE A 175 -6.74 17.21 -1.82
N THR A 176 -7.74 18.08 -1.61
CA THR A 176 -9.12 17.67 -1.32
C THR A 176 -9.71 16.86 -2.47
N THR A 177 -9.59 17.36 -3.71
CA THR A 177 -10.05 16.64 -4.92
C THR A 177 -9.31 15.32 -5.08
N SER A 178 -8.00 15.30 -4.85
CA SER A 178 -7.22 14.07 -4.92
C SER A 178 -7.60 13.03 -3.88
N THR A 179 -7.94 13.49 -2.68
CA THR A 179 -8.42 12.62 -1.60
C THR A 179 -9.74 11.99 -2.00
N ILE A 180 -10.70 12.79 -2.46
CA ILE A 180 -12.03 12.32 -2.86
C ILE A 180 -11.94 11.33 -4.02
N VAL A 181 -11.18 11.65 -5.07
CA VAL A 181 -11.01 10.77 -6.24
C VAL A 181 -10.36 9.44 -5.84
N SER A 182 -9.32 9.48 -5.01
CA SER A 182 -8.63 8.25 -4.59
C SER A 182 -9.52 7.36 -3.72
N LEU A 183 -10.30 7.95 -2.80
CA LEU A 183 -11.23 7.21 -1.96
C LEU A 183 -12.41 6.64 -2.76
N LEU A 184 -12.99 7.42 -3.68
CA LEU A 184 -14.07 6.95 -4.55
C LEU A 184 -13.59 5.81 -5.46
N ALA A 185 -12.38 5.89 -6.00
CA ALA A 185 -11.79 4.81 -6.78
C ALA A 185 -11.57 3.56 -5.92
N ALA A 186 -10.98 3.70 -4.73
CA ALA A 186 -10.74 2.58 -3.82
C ALA A 186 -12.03 1.87 -3.41
N VAL A 187 -13.06 2.63 -3.01
CA VAL A 187 -14.37 2.07 -2.62
C VAL A 187 -15.10 1.51 -3.84
N GLY A 188 -15.18 2.27 -4.94
CA GLY A 188 -15.93 1.87 -6.13
C GLY A 188 -15.40 0.58 -6.76
N PHE A 189 -14.09 0.44 -6.90
CA PHE A 189 -13.51 -0.77 -7.48
C PHE A 189 -13.61 -2.00 -6.56
N ASN A 190 -13.58 -1.81 -5.23
CA ASN A 190 -13.74 -2.93 -4.28
C ASN A 190 -15.22 -3.29 -4.02
N ALA A 191 -16.16 -2.37 -4.22
CA ALA A 191 -17.59 -2.60 -3.99
C ALA A 191 -18.33 -3.20 -5.20
N VAL A 192 -17.85 -2.94 -6.42
CA VAL A 192 -18.50 -3.44 -7.64
C VAL A 192 -17.98 -4.84 -7.97
N HIS A 193 -18.89 -5.75 -8.32
CA HIS A 193 -18.51 -7.02 -8.92
C HIS A 193 -18.02 -6.78 -10.36
N ILE A 194 -16.70 -6.70 -10.51
CA ILE A 194 -16.04 -6.47 -11.81
C ILE A 194 -15.78 -7.81 -12.48
N GLY A 195 -15.98 -7.87 -13.81
CA GLY A 195 -15.67 -9.07 -14.59
C GLY A 195 -14.19 -9.45 -14.48
N LYS A 196 -13.91 -10.76 -14.38
CA LYS A 196 -12.55 -11.31 -14.16
C LYS A 196 -11.50 -10.80 -15.15
N GLY A 197 -11.90 -10.41 -16.36
CA GLY A 197 -10.99 -9.89 -17.39
C GLY A 197 -10.44 -8.49 -17.12
N ILE A 198 -11.13 -7.65 -16.32
CA ILE A 198 -10.71 -6.25 -16.07
C ILE A 198 -9.93 -6.13 -14.76
N VAL A 199 -10.19 -7.02 -13.80
CA VAL A 199 -9.57 -7.05 -12.47
C VAL A 199 -8.03 -6.91 -12.49
N PRO A 200 -7.28 -7.57 -13.39
CA PRO A 200 -5.82 -7.45 -13.42
C PRO A 200 -5.29 -6.07 -13.82
N TYR A 201 -6.11 -5.19 -14.38
CA TYR A 201 -5.70 -3.89 -14.89
C TYR A 201 -6.02 -2.74 -13.93
N ILE A 202 -6.71 -3.02 -12.83
CA ILE A 202 -7.11 -2.01 -11.85
C ILE A 202 -6.13 -2.03 -10.66
N PRO A 203 -5.32 -0.97 -10.46
CA PRO A 203 -4.30 -0.96 -9.42
C PRO A 203 -4.89 -1.04 -8.01
N TYR A 204 -6.07 -0.46 -7.78
CA TYR A 204 -6.78 -0.52 -6.49
C TYR A 204 -7.22 -1.93 -6.07
N LEU A 205 -7.11 -2.93 -6.95
CA LEU A 205 -7.46 -4.33 -6.67
C LEU A 205 -6.24 -5.24 -6.50
N TYR A 206 -5.03 -4.72 -6.68
CA TYR A 206 -3.82 -5.56 -6.67
C TYR A 206 -3.61 -6.29 -5.34
N TYR A 207 -3.87 -5.65 -4.19
CA TYR A 207 -3.76 -6.33 -2.90
C TYR A 207 -4.83 -7.39 -2.68
N SER A 208 -6.00 -7.30 -3.33
CA SER A 208 -7.00 -8.38 -3.30
C SER A 208 -6.48 -9.63 -4.03
N ASN A 209 -5.61 -9.44 -5.03
CA ASN A 209 -5.00 -10.51 -5.81
C ASN A 209 -3.65 -11.00 -5.25
N SER A 210 -3.19 -10.49 -4.11
CA SER A 210 -1.87 -10.83 -3.51
C SER A 210 -1.77 -12.23 -2.93
N THR A 211 -2.89 -12.94 -2.78
CA THR A 211 -2.88 -14.28 -2.19
C THR A 211 -2.28 -15.31 -3.15
N PRO A 212 -1.43 -16.24 -2.67
CA PRO A 212 -0.89 -17.33 -3.48
C PRO A 212 -1.95 -18.37 -3.89
N PHE A 213 -3.18 -18.21 -3.40
CA PHE A 213 -4.34 -19.06 -3.69
C PHE A 213 -5.27 -18.46 -4.75
N SER A 214 -4.98 -17.26 -5.23
CA SER A 214 -5.75 -16.61 -6.29
C SER A 214 -5.57 -17.32 -7.64
N ASP A 215 -6.47 -17.02 -8.59
CA ASP A 215 -6.38 -17.57 -9.95
C ASP A 215 -5.03 -17.19 -10.59
N THR A 216 -4.24 -18.21 -10.93
CA THR A 216 -2.88 -18.06 -11.47
C THR A 216 -2.81 -17.14 -12.70
N ASN A 217 -3.85 -17.13 -13.54
CA ASN A 217 -3.89 -16.26 -14.72
C ASN A 217 -4.07 -14.79 -14.31
N ILE A 218 -5.00 -14.52 -13.39
CA ILE A 218 -5.28 -13.18 -12.86
C ILE A 218 -4.06 -12.66 -12.11
N LEU A 219 -3.43 -13.50 -11.28
CA LEU A 219 -2.24 -13.15 -10.51
C LEU A 219 -1.07 -12.79 -11.44
N ARG A 220 -0.79 -13.64 -12.44
CA ARG A 220 0.28 -13.38 -13.42
C ARG A 220 0.04 -12.09 -14.20
N GLN A 221 -1.19 -11.88 -14.68
CA GLN A 221 -1.53 -10.66 -15.41
C GLN A 221 -1.41 -9.43 -14.51
N SER A 222 -1.91 -9.49 -13.28
CA SER A 222 -1.80 -8.39 -12.31
C SER A 222 -0.34 -8.03 -12.02
N LEU A 223 0.55 -9.03 -11.92
CA LEU A 223 1.97 -8.79 -11.64
C LEU A 223 2.64 -8.05 -12.80
N ILE A 224 2.35 -8.48 -14.03
CA ILE A 224 2.87 -7.84 -15.24
C ILE A 224 2.35 -6.40 -15.33
N THR A 225 1.05 -6.18 -15.13
CA THR A 225 0.46 -4.85 -15.20
C THR A 225 0.97 -3.94 -14.08
N SER A 226 1.16 -4.45 -12.86
CA SER A 226 1.78 -3.70 -11.76
C SER A 226 3.18 -3.22 -12.10
N LEU A 227 4.02 -4.08 -12.69
CA LEU A 227 5.36 -3.69 -13.12
C LEU A 227 5.33 -2.64 -14.25
N ILE A 228 4.40 -2.78 -15.20
CA ILE A 228 4.17 -1.76 -16.24
C ILE A 228 3.77 -0.43 -15.58
N TYR A 229 2.83 -0.46 -14.64
CA TYR A 229 2.35 0.73 -13.93
C TYR A 229 3.47 1.40 -13.13
N PHE A 230 4.32 0.60 -12.48
CA PHE A 230 5.50 1.10 -11.79
C PHE A 230 6.38 1.92 -12.73
N VAL A 231 6.79 1.34 -13.87
CA VAL A 231 7.68 2.04 -14.81
C VAL A 231 6.99 3.26 -15.42
N VAL A 232 5.78 3.10 -15.94
CA VAL A 232 5.06 4.15 -16.68
C VAL A 232 4.73 5.32 -15.76
N PHE A 233 4.07 5.09 -14.62
CA PHE A 233 3.64 6.19 -13.75
C PHE A 233 4.77 6.80 -12.94
N LEU A 234 5.86 6.07 -12.68
CA LEU A 234 7.05 6.69 -12.10
C LEU A 234 7.73 7.62 -13.10
N VAL A 235 7.92 7.21 -14.36
CA VAL A 235 8.53 8.05 -15.39
C VAL A 235 7.66 9.27 -15.68
N ILE A 236 6.36 9.07 -15.95
CA ILE A 236 5.44 10.18 -16.20
C ILE A 236 5.38 11.10 -14.98
N GLY A 237 5.28 10.56 -13.76
CA GLY A 237 5.27 11.36 -12.54
C GLY A 237 6.52 12.23 -12.36
N VAL A 238 7.72 11.70 -12.61
CA VAL A 238 8.97 12.48 -12.59
C VAL A 238 8.94 13.59 -13.64
N VAL A 239 8.50 13.28 -14.86
CA VAL A 239 8.42 14.25 -15.97
C VAL A 239 7.42 15.35 -15.62
N THR A 240 6.19 15.00 -15.23
CA THR A 240 5.14 15.97 -14.87
C THR A 240 5.56 16.85 -13.71
N PHE A 241 6.21 16.29 -12.69
CA PHE A 241 6.66 17.06 -11.53
C PHE A 241 7.82 18.03 -11.87
N ASN A 242 8.65 17.69 -12.86
CA ASN A 242 9.66 18.64 -13.38
C ASN A 242 9.01 19.86 -14.06
N PHE A 243 7.95 19.63 -14.84
CA PHE A 243 7.24 20.67 -15.60
C PHE A 243 6.14 21.38 -14.82
N LYS A 244 5.90 21.00 -13.56
CA LYS A 244 4.86 21.64 -12.74
C LYS A 244 5.32 23.05 -12.33
N ASP A 245 4.79 24.06 -13.01
CA ASP A 245 4.96 25.47 -12.62
C ASP A 245 4.11 25.77 -11.39
N ILE A 246 4.71 26.45 -10.41
CA ILE A 246 3.98 26.99 -9.27
C ILE A 246 3.32 28.28 -9.73
N ARG A 247 1.99 28.34 -9.61
CA ARG A 247 1.29 29.62 -9.54
C ARG A 247 1.16 29.99 -8.07
N GLU A 248 1.55 31.23 -7.77
CA GLU A 248 1.29 31.93 -6.50
C GLU A 248 -0.17 31.84 -6.09
#